data_AF-A0A356IQF2-F1
#
_entry.id   AF-A0A356IQF2-F1
#
_cell.length_a   1.000
_cell.length_b   1.000
_cell.length_c   1.000
_cell.angle_alpha   90.00
_cell.angle_beta   90.00
_cell.angle_gamma   90.00
#
_symmetry.space_group_name_H-M   'P 1'
#
loop_
_entity.id
_entity.type
_entity.pdbx_description
1 polymer ?
#
loop_
_entity_poly.entity_id
_entity_poly.type
_entity_poly.pdbx_seq_one_letter_code
_entity_poly.pdbx_strand_id
1 'polypeptide(L)'
;MKLPWTRLRELGIVGMNQRNAEFIMPYNERRYYPLVDNKIITKQRAIEKHIPVPELYGHIELEHQAAHLPSLLAPYSEFVIKPANGSGGNGIMVIAGK
;
A
#
# COMPACT_ATOMS: atom_id res chain seq x y z
N MET A 1 -36.80 2.50 3.57
CA MET A 1 -35.60 2.11 2.77
C MET A 1 -34.50 1.74 3.75
N LYS A 2 -33.84 0.57 3.60
CA LYS A 2 -32.72 0.19 4.49
C LYS A 2 -31.49 1.03 4.17
N LEU A 3 -30.74 1.42 5.19
CA LEU A 3 -29.50 2.19 5.03
C LEU A 3 -28.38 1.30 4.47
N PRO A 4 -27.45 1.80 3.64
CA PRO A 4 -26.45 0.95 2.97
C PRO A 4 -25.66 0.04 3.91
N TRP A 5 -25.24 0.54 5.07
CA TRP A 5 -24.48 -0.23 6.07
C TRP A 5 -25.29 -1.36 6.71
N THR A 6 -26.62 -1.23 6.81
CA THR A 6 -27.48 -2.30 7.35
C THR A 6 -27.53 -3.49 6.40
N ARG A 7 -27.62 -3.25 5.08
CA ARG A 7 -27.56 -4.30 4.06
C ARG A 7 -26.19 -5.00 4.04
N LEU A 8 -25.09 -4.23 4.13
CA LEU A 8 -23.74 -4.80 4.17
C LEU A 8 -23.56 -5.69 5.41
N ARG A 9 -24.05 -5.25 6.57
CA ARG A 9 -24.01 -6.05 7.81
C ARG A 9 -24.81 -7.34 7.71
N GLU A 10 -25.98 -7.33 7.07
CA GLU A 10 -26.80 -8.53 6.81
C GLU A 10 -26.06 -9.54 5.92
N LEU A 11 -25.17 -9.07 5.04
CA LEU A 11 -24.28 -9.91 4.23
C LEU A 11 -23.01 -10.35 4.98
N GLY A 12 -22.87 -10.01 6.26
CA GLY A 12 -21.68 -10.33 7.06
C GLY A 12 -20.47 -9.43 6.80
N ILE A 13 -20.64 -8.31 6.07
CA ILE A 13 -19.55 -7.37 5.79
C ILE A 13 -19.38 -6.43 6.98
N VAL A 14 -18.17 -6.43 7.56
CA VAL A 14 -17.81 -5.55 8.67
C VAL A 14 -17.43 -4.15 8.19
N GLY A 15 -17.83 -3.13 8.96
CA GLY A 15 -17.39 -1.76 8.72
C GLY A 15 -15.93 -1.53 9.12
N MET A 16 -15.34 -0.43 8.64
CA MET A 16 -13.92 -0.12 8.91
C MET A 16 -13.61 0.00 10.40
N ASN A 17 -14.50 0.62 11.19
CA ASN A 17 -14.31 0.78 12.63
C ASN A 17 -14.31 -0.58 13.34
N GLN A 18 -15.27 -1.45 13.01
CA GLN A 18 -15.34 -2.79 13.58
C GLN A 18 -14.11 -3.63 13.20
N ARG A 19 -13.72 -3.62 11.91
CA ARG A 19 -12.49 -4.26 11.43
C ARG A 19 -11.28 -3.80 12.24
N ASN A 20 -11.13 -2.50 12.44
CA ASN A 20 -9.97 -1.95 13.14
C ASN A 20 -9.98 -2.33 14.63
N ALA A 21 -11.15 -2.21 15.30
CA ALA A 21 -11.29 -2.46 16.73
C ALA A 21 -11.20 -3.93 17.11
N GLU A 22 -11.84 -4.81 16.34
CA GLU A 22 -11.98 -6.22 16.69
C GLU A 22 -10.90 -7.10 16.05
N PHE A 23 -10.27 -6.68 14.94
CA PHE A 23 -9.33 -7.52 14.19
C PHE A 23 -7.94 -6.89 14.01
N ILE A 24 -7.83 -5.61 13.65
CA ILE A 24 -6.50 -5.05 13.42
C ILE A 24 -5.79 -4.81 14.75
N MET A 25 -6.38 -4.03 15.65
CA MET A 25 -5.72 -3.64 16.91
C MET A 25 -5.38 -4.84 17.83
N PRO A 26 -6.25 -5.86 18.01
CA PRO A 26 -5.95 -6.95 18.93
C PRO A 26 -4.92 -7.96 18.39
N TYR A 27 -4.91 -8.18 17.07
CA TYR A 27 -4.10 -9.23 16.45
C TYR A 27 -2.80 -8.72 15.81
N ASN A 28 -2.57 -7.40 15.80
CA ASN A 28 -1.33 -6.81 15.29
C ASN A 28 -0.65 -6.03 16.41
N GLU A 29 0.42 -6.59 16.97
CA GLU A 29 1.19 -5.88 18.00
C GLU A 29 1.79 -4.58 17.45
N ARG A 30 1.61 -3.49 18.18
CA ARG A 30 2.01 -2.13 17.72
C ARG A 30 3.50 -2.01 17.37
N ARG A 31 4.37 -2.81 18.00
CA ARG A 31 5.81 -2.85 17.69
C ARG A 31 6.11 -3.25 16.25
N TYR A 32 5.19 -3.96 15.58
CA TYR A 32 5.36 -4.39 14.19
C TYR A 32 4.78 -3.41 13.16
N TYR A 33 4.05 -2.38 13.59
CA TYR A 33 3.45 -1.40 12.66
C TYR A 33 4.48 -0.74 11.73
N PRO A 34 5.68 -0.34 12.19
CA PRO A 34 6.69 0.24 11.29
C PRO A 34 7.12 -0.69 10.15
N LEU A 35 6.99 -2.01 10.33
CA LEU A 35 7.39 -3.00 9.32
C LEU A 35 6.42 -3.08 8.14
N VAL A 36 5.15 -2.73 8.38
CA VAL A 36 4.07 -2.82 7.40
C VAL A 36 3.60 -1.46 6.90
N ASP A 37 3.88 -0.38 7.64
CA ASP A 37 3.57 0.99 7.21
C ASP A 37 4.50 1.47 6.10
N ASN A 38 5.79 1.10 6.15
CA ASN A 38 6.75 1.43 5.12
C ASN A 38 6.86 0.29 4.08
N LYS A 39 6.42 0.58 2.85
CA LYS A 39 6.39 -0.37 1.74
C LYS A 39 7.76 -0.87 1.31
N ILE A 40 8.83 -0.10 1.53
CA ILE A 40 10.21 -0.53 1.26
C ILE A 40 10.60 -1.63 2.25
N ILE A 41 10.35 -1.42 3.54
CA ILE A 41 10.61 -2.40 4.60
C ILE A 41 9.77 -3.67 4.39
N THR A 42 8.48 -3.51 4.08
CA THR A 42 7.58 -4.65 3.82
C THR A 42 8.07 -5.48 2.64
N LYS A 43 8.46 -4.83 1.53
CA LYS A 43 8.97 -5.51 0.33
C LYS A 43 10.26 -6.28 0.63
N GLN A 44 11.21 -5.65 1.33
CA GLN A 44 12.48 -6.28 1.70
C GLN A 44 12.25 -7.55 2.51
N ARG A 45 11.38 -7.50 3.53
CA ARG A 45 11.03 -8.67 4.36
C ARG A 45 10.30 -9.76 3.58
N ALA A 46 9.43 -9.37 2.66
CA ALA A 46 8.74 -10.33 1.80
C ALA A 46 9.74 -11.11 0.93
N ILE A 47 10.71 -10.40 0.32
CA ILE A 47 11.79 -11.03 -0.47
C ILE A 47 12.63 -11.97 0.39
N GLU A 48 13.07 -11.53 1.58
CA GLU A 48 13.83 -12.37 2.54
C GLU A 48 13.09 -13.65 2.94
N LYS A 49 11.75 -13.63 2.88
CA LYS A 49 10.88 -14.77 3.18
C LYS A 49 10.39 -15.49 1.93
N HIS A 50 10.95 -15.19 0.75
CA HIS A 50 10.58 -15.82 -0.52
C HIS A 50 9.10 -15.64 -0.89
N ILE A 51 8.49 -14.55 -0.42
CA ILE A 51 7.12 -14.16 -0.78
C ILE A 51 7.19 -13.37 -2.09
N PRO A 52 6.47 -13.79 -3.15
CA PRO A 52 6.46 -13.06 -4.42
C PRO A 52 5.94 -11.64 -4.24
N VAL A 53 6.68 -10.68 -4.79
CA VAL A 53 6.31 -9.25 -4.81
C VAL A 53 6.60 -8.66 -6.19
N PRO A 54 5.82 -7.66 -6.66
CA PRO A 54 6.13 -6.97 -7.90
C PRO A 54 7.51 -6.33 -7.85
N GLU A 55 8.20 -6.23 -8.98
CA GLU A 55 9.48 -5.54 -9.11
C GLU A 55 9.39 -4.07 -8.67
N LEU A 56 10.48 -3.52 -8.11
CA LEU A 56 10.56 -2.10 -7.76
C LEU A 56 11.49 -1.44 -8.77
N TYR A 57 10.93 -0.61 -9.64
CA TYR A 57 11.73 0.09 -10.65
C TYR A 57 12.64 1.15 -10.04
N GLY A 58 12.23 1.79 -8.94
CA GLY A 58 13.08 2.71 -8.20
C GLY A 58 12.49 3.17 -6.88
N HIS A 59 13.35 3.77 -6.08
CA HIS A 59 13.02 4.43 -4.82
C HIS A 59 13.54 5.87 -4.86
N ILE A 60 12.64 6.84 -4.74
CA ILE A 60 12.96 8.26 -4.64
C ILE A 60 12.89 8.64 -3.17
N GLU A 61 14.05 8.76 -2.54
CA GLU A 61 14.21 9.18 -1.15
C GLU A 61 14.35 10.70 -1.04
N LEU A 62 15.00 11.32 -2.04
CA LEU A 62 15.31 12.74 -2.07
C LEU A 62 14.79 13.38 -3.35
N GLU A 63 14.32 14.63 -3.25
CA GLU A 63 13.69 15.35 -4.36
C GLU A 63 14.57 15.43 -5.61
N HIS A 64 15.88 15.65 -5.45
CA HIS A 64 16.80 15.74 -6.59
C HIS A 64 16.87 14.45 -7.43
N GLN A 65 16.55 13.28 -6.85
CA GLN A 65 16.53 12.01 -7.59
C GLN A 65 15.36 11.96 -8.58
N ALA A 66 14.33 12.80 -8.41
CA ALA A 66 13.21 12.88 -9.33
C ALA A 66 13.64 13.29 -10.75
N ALA A 67 14.76 14.01 -10.89
CA ALA A 67 15.34 14.35 -12.20
C ALA A 67 15.69 13.11 -13.05
N HIS A 68 15.92 11.95 -12.43
CA HIS A 68 16.25 10.71 -13.14
C HIS A 68 15.02 9.84 -13.44
N LEU A 69 13.82 10.23 -13.00
CA LEU A 69 12.60 9.46 -13.27
C LEU A 69 12.32 9.26 -14.78
N PRO A 70 12.53 10.24 -15.67
CA PRO A 70 12.26 10.05 -17.10
C PRO A 70 13.08 8.91 -17.72
N SER A 71 14.37 8.79 -17.38
CA SER A 71 15.23 7.72 -17.88
C SER A 71 14.89 6.38 -17.21
N LEU A 72 14.64 6.39 -15.90
CA LEU A 72 14.26 5.20 -15.14
C LEU A 72 12.95 4.57 -15.65
N LEU A 73 11.98 5.40 -16.00
CA LEU A 73 10.64 5.01 -16.45
C LEU A 73 10.54 4.91 -17.98
N ALA A 74 11.62 5.20 -18.72
CA ALA A 74 11.64 5.10 -20.17
C ALA A 74 11.19 3.72 -20.72
N PRO A 75 11.58 2.57 -20.14
CA PRO A 75 11.19 1.27 -20.67
C PRO A 75 9.80 0.80 -20.25
N TYR A 76 9.09 1.53 -19.38
CA TYR A 76 7.80 1.10 -18.82
C TYR A 76 6.66 2.00 -19.30
N SER A 77 5.64 1.38 -19.91
CA SER A 77 4.38 2.04 -20.28
C SER A 77 3.35 2.02 -19.15
N GLU A 78 3.49 1.09 -18.20
CA GLU A 78 2.57 0.90 -17.08
C GLU A 78 3.35 0.72 -15.78
N PHE A 79 2.95 1.46 -14.73
CA PHE A 79 3.60 1.42 -13.43
C PHE A 79 2.75 2.10 -12.35
N VAL A 80 3.15 1.93 -11.08
CA VAL A 80 2.52 2.60 -9.94
C VAL A 80 3.56 3.42 -9.19
N ILE A 81 3.29 4.71 -9.00
CA ILE A 81 4.04 5.59 -8.09
C ILE A 81 3.25 5.70 -6.79
N LYS A 82 3.91 5.56 -5.65
CA LYS A 82 3.26 5.65 -4.34
C LYS A 82 4.24 6.09 -3.25
N PRO A 83 3.78 6.82 -2.21
CA PRO A 83 4.58 7.08 -1.02
C PRO A 83 5.03 5.80 -0.32
N ALA A 84 6.22 5.81 0.27
CA ALA A 84 6.74 4.67 1.04
C ALA A 84 5.83 4.36 2.24
N ASN A 85 5.46 5.36 3.03
CA ASN A 85 4.61 5.21 4.21
C ASN A 85 3.11 5.13 3.89
N GLY A 86 2.32 4.64 4.85
CA GLY A 86 0.87 4.58 4.76
C GLY A 86 0.22 5.96 4.74
N SER A 87 -0.79 6.11 3.90
CA SER A 87 -1.49 7.39 3.67
C SER A 87 -3.01 7.20 3.52
N GLY A 88 -3.55 6.05 3.90
CA GLY A 88 -4.96 5.70 3.72
C GLY A 88 -5.39 5.58 2.25
N GLY A 89 -4.44 5.41 1.32
CA GLY A 89 -4.69 5.35 -0.13
C GLY A 89 -4.29 6.63 -0.87
N ASN A 90 -3.98 7.72 -0.17
CA ASN A 90 -3.59 8.98 -0.79
C ASN A 90 -2.20 8.90 -1.46
N GLY A 91 -2.04 9.59 -2.59
CA GLY A 91 -0.76 9.66 -3.30
C GLY A 91 -0.38 8.41 -4.11
N ILE A 92 -1.26 7.41 -4.21
CA ILE A 92 -1.07 6.31 -5.16
C ILE A 92 -1.48 6.79 -6.55
N MET A 93 -0.53 6.79 -7.48
CA MET A 93 -0.74 7.11 -8.89
C MET A 93 -0.56 5.85 -9.71
N VAL A 94 -1.62 5.44 -10.42
CA VAL A 94 -1.59 4.29 -11.33
C VAL A 94 -1.47 4.82 -12.75
N ILE A 95 -0.40 4.43 -13.43
CA ILE A 95 -0.15 4.74 -14.84
C ILE A 95 -0.42 3.47 -15.64
N ALA A 96 -1.42 3.50 -16.51
CA ALA A 96 -1.87 2.36 -17.32
C ALA A 96 -1.72 2.65 -18.83
N GLY A 97 -0.72 3.48 -19.17
CA GLY A 97 -0.46 3.99 -20.52
C GLY A 97 0.29 5.31 -20.43
N LYS A 98 1.44 5.38 -21.09
CA LYS A 98 2.30 6.57 -21.19
C LYS A 98 2.43 7.01 -22.64
#